data_AF-A0A370QJ86-F1
#
_entry.id   AF-A0A370QJ86-F1
#
_cell.length_a   1.000
_cell.length_b   1.000
_cell.length_c   1.000
_cell.angle_alpha   90.00
_cell.angle_beta   90.00
_cell.angle_gamma   90.00
#
_symmetry.space_group_name_H-M   'P 1'
#
loop_
_entity.id
_entity.type
_entity.pdbx_description
1 polymer ?
#
loop_
_entity_poly.entity_id
_entity_poly.type
_entity_poly.pdbx_seq_one_letter_code
_entity_poly.pdbx_strand_id
1 'polypeptide(L)'
;MKAIIIFLLAIIVTIMGYNFYYTWQRFHPPNYYYEAPDAIREISAEKELKLDYLEAVEKLNGYVITQWSANDIDVRNPEDDDHETTTAVTKYAELLANVKYFEDKLLSKEQPNVETDTKPSEAEKRKDLIRKMFYSSPRENTFKLGEKNALVYEVQRILIEKGDTIRHDGLYRLETQTALKNFEENNNLFPDGKLDALTLEALLK
;
A
#
# COMPACT_ATOMS: atom_id res chain seq x y z
N MET A 1 -56.97 -10.58 11.67
CA MET A 1 -56.73 -9.98 10.34
C MET A 1 -55.93 -8.68 10.42
N LYS A 2 -56.41 -7.63 11.11
CA LYS A 2 -55.67 -6.35 11.23
C LYS A 2 -54.25 -6.47 11.80
N ALA A 3 -54.07 -7.27 12.87
CA ALA A 3 -52.75 -7.48 13.47
C ALA A 3 -51.74 -8.16 12.54
N ILE A 4 -52.19 -9.13 11.74
CA ILE A 4 -51.35 -9.82 10.75
C ILE A 4 -50.92 -8.85 9.64
N ILE A 5 -51.85 -7.99 9.19
CA ILE A 5 -51.56 -6.95 8.18
C ILE A 5 -50.53 -5.94 8.72
N ILE A 6 -50.69 -5.47 9.97
CA ILE A 6 -49.74 -4.54 10.61
C ILE A 6 -48.36 -5.18 10.74
N PHE A 7 -48.29 -6.45 11.15
CA PHE A 7 -47.04 -7.18 11.27
C PHE A 7 -46.32 -7.35 9.93
N LEU A 8 -47.05 -7.72 8.87
CA LEU A 8 -46.48 -7.80 7.51
C LEU A 8 -45.99 -6.43 7.01
N LEU A 9 -46.72 -5.35 7.28
CA LEU A 9 -46.25 -4.00 6.95
C LEU A 9 -44.95 -3.63 7.68
N ALA A 10 -44.82 -4.00 8.96
CA ALA A 10 -43.59 -3.76 9.72
C ALA A 10 -42.38 -4.52 9.13
N ILE A 11 -42.57 -5.77 8.69
CA ILE A 11 -41.52 -6.54 8.00
C ILE A 11 -41.12 -5.84 6.70
N ILE A 12 -42.09 -5.44 5.88
CA ILE A 12 -41.82 -4.76 4.60
C ILE A 12 -41.05 -3.46 4.83
N VAL A 13 -41.45 -2.65 5.81
CA VAL A 13 -40.74 -1.41 6.18
C VAL A 13 -39.31 -1.69 6.64
N THR A 14 -39.10 -2.76 7.41
CA THR A 14 -37.77 -3.16 7.88
C THR A 14 -36.87 -3.55 6.71
N ILE A 15 -37.37 -4.37 5.78
CA ILE A 15 -36.62 -4.78 4.58
C ILE A 15 -36.29 -3.57 3.70
N MET A 16 -37.25 -2.67 3.48
CA MET A 16 -37.01 -1.44 2.71
C MET A 16 -35.96 -0.54 3.38
N GLY A 17 -36.04 -0.37 4.71
CA GLY A 17 -35.07 0.42 5.46
C GLY A 17 -33.66 -0.17 5.39
N TYR A 18 -33.53 -1.49 5.52
CA TYR A 18 -32.25 -2.18 5.36
C TYR A 18 -31.67 -2.00 3.96
N ASN A 19 -32.46 -2.24 2.91
CA ASN A 19 -31.99 -2.08 1.53
C ASN A 19 -31.58 -0.64 1.22
N PHE A 20 -32.32 0.35 1.74
CA PHE A 20 -31.96 1.76 1.59
C PHE A 20 -30.64 2.06 2.29
N TYR A 21 -30.47 1.62 3.54
CA TYR A 21 -29.24 1.81 4.31
C TYR A 21 -28.03 1.16 3.62
N TYR A 22 -28.15 -0.10 3.21
CA TYR A 22 -27.08 -0.84 2.53
C TYR A 22 -26.70 -0.16 1.20
N THR A 23 -27.69 0.21 0.38
CA THR A 23 -27.45 0.95 -0.87
C THR A 23 -26.79 2.30 -0.60
N TRP A 24 -27.21 3.00 0.44
CA TRP A 24 -26.63 4.29 0.81
C TRP A 24 -25.15 4.14 1.19
N GLN A 25 -24.79 3.18 2.05
CA GLN A 25 -23.40 2.93 2.44
C GLN A 25 -22.52 2.55 1.25
N ARG A 26 -23.05 1.75 0.32
CA ARG A 26 -22.35 1.34 -0.91
C ARG A 26 -21.94 2.53 -1.80
N PHE A 27 -22.69 3.61 -1.81
CA PHE A 27 -22.38 4.81 -2.62
C PHE A 27 -21.86 6.00 -1.80
N HIS A 28 -21.73 5.87 -0.47
CA HIS A 28 -21.23 6.91 0.42
C HIS A 28 -20.18 6.35 1.38
N PRO A 29 -19.06 5.79 0.87
CA PRO A 29 -18.01 5.27 1.73
C PRO A 29 -17.40 6.41 2.58
N PRO A 30 -17.24 6.22 3.89
CA PRO A 30 -16.59 7.20 4.75
C PRO A 30 -15.10 7.30 4.41
N ASN A 31 -14.56 8.52 4.43
CA ASN A 31 -13.12 8.82 4.33
C ASN A 31 -12.41 8.07 3.19
N TYR A 32 -13.05 7.94 2.03
CA TYR A 32 -12.49 7.12 0.93
C TYR A 32 -11.32 7.80 0.21
N TYR A 33 -11.22 9.11 0.29
CA TYR A 33 -10.20 9.90 -0.37
C TYR A 33 -8.85 9.72 0.30
N TYR A 34 -7.81 9.58 -0.51
CA TYR A 34 -6.43 9.71 -0.08
C TYR A 34 -6.14 11.17 0.27
N GLU A 35 -5.66 11.40 1.49
CA GLU A 35 -5.30 12.71 2.00
C GLU A 35 -3.82 13.00 1.73
N ALA A 36 -3.56 14.02 0.91
CA ALA A 36 -2.21 14.49 0.65
C ALA A 36 -1.58 15.13 1.91
N PRO A 37 -0.29 14.87 2.21
CA PRO A 37 0.45 15.58 3.24
C PRO A 37 0.39 17.10 3.07
N ASP A 38 0.27 17.86 4.17
CA ASP A 38 0.18 19.32 4.12
C ASP A 38 1.37 19.98 3.43
N ALA A 39 2.58 19.42 3.62
CA ALA A 39 3.80 19.86 2.94
C ALA A 39 3.64 19.88 1.40
N ILE A 40 2.90 18.91 0.82
CA ILE A 40 2.71 18.81 -0.63
C ILE A 40 1.73 19.86 -1.17
N ARG A 41 0.80 20.31 -0.32
CA ARG A 41 -0.21 21.31 -0.69
C ARG A 41 0.43 22.67 -0.92
N GLU A 42 1.46 22.99 -0.13
CA GLU A 42 2.17 24.28 -0.12
C GLU A 42 3.22 24.43 -1.23
N ILE A 43 3.58 23.33 -1.91
CA ILE A 43 4.60 23.33 -2.97
C ILE A 43 4.18 24.14 -4.20
N SER A 44 4.96 25.19 -4.49
CA SER A 44 4.68 26.15 -5.58
C SER A 44 5.36 25.83 -6.91
N ALA A 45 6.39 24.98 -6.92
CA ALA A 45 7.47 25.14 -7.91
C ALA A 45 7.40 24.31 -9.21
N GLU A 46 6.64 23.21 -9.31
CA GLU A 46 6.62 22.42 -10.55
C GLU A 46 5.22 21.96 -10.93
N LYS A 47 4.58 22.73 -11.82
CA LYS A 47 3.21 22.47 -12.31
C LYS A 47 3.04 21.07 -12.91
N GLU A 48 4.06 20.54 -13.58
CA GLU A 48 4.01 19.25 -14.28
C GLU A 48 4.05 18.07 -13.29
N LEU A 49 5.06 18.01 -12.42
CA LEU A 49 5.18 16.94 -11.42
C LEU A 49 4.00 16.93 -10.41
N LYS A 50 3.50 18.12 -10.04
CA LYS A 50 2.31 18.25 -9.20
C LYS A 50 1.05 17.76 -9.92
N LEU A 51 0.95 17.95 -11.23
CA LEU A 51 -0.16 17.43 -12.03
C LEU A 51 -0.13 15.90 -12.08
N ASP A 52 1.04 15.31 -12.32
CA ASP A 52 1.22 13.86 -12.31
C ASP A 52 0.87 13.22 -10.95
N TYR A 53 1.27 13.88 -9.86
CA TYR A 53 0.87 13.49 -8.50
C TYR A 53 -0.65 13.51 -8.33
N LEU A 54 -1.31 14.60 -8.70
CA LEU A 54 -2.77 14.72 -8.60
C LEU A 54 -3.48 13.66 -9.45
N GLU A 55 -2.97 13.38 -10.66
CA GLU A 55 -3.49 12.31 -11.49
C GLU A 55 -3.34 10.93 -10.84
N ALA A 56 -2.20 10.66 -10.18
CA ALA A 56 -1.99 9.41 -9.44
C ALA A 56 -2.97 9.27 -8.26
N VAL A 57 -3.20 10.36 -7.51
CA VAL A 57 -4.16 10.39 -6.40
C VAL A 57 -5.59 10.16 -6.90
N GLU A 58 -6.00 10.81 -7.99
CA GLU A 58 -7.34 10.62 -8.58
C GLU A 58 -7.54 9.18 -9.08
N LYS A 59 -6.51 8.56 -9.68
CA LYS A 59 -6.56 7.15 -10.09
C LYS A 59 -6.72 6.21 -8.89
N LEU A 60 -5.98 6.47 -7.81
CA LEU A 60 -6.10 5.70 -6.56
C LEU A 60 -7.50 5.82 -5.97
N ASN A 61 -8.00 7.05 -5.80
CA ASN A 61 -9.32 7.34 -5.24
C ASN A 61 -10.44 6.73 -6.09
N GLY A 62 -10.36 6.91 -7.41
CA GLY A 62 -11.32 6.32 -8.35
C GLY A 62 -11.35 4.80 -8.25
N TYR A 63 -10.19 4.15 -8.10
CA TYR A 63 -10.11 2.72 -7.90
C TYR A 63 -10.77 2.27 -6.59
N VAL A 64 -10.49 2.95 -5.46
CA VAL A 64 -11.12 2.66 -4.16
C VAL A 64 -12.63 2.76 -4.25
N ILE A 65 -13.18 3.85 -4.80
CA ILE A 65 -14.63 4.00 -4.97
C ILE A 65 -15.20 2.91 -5.87
N THR A 66 -14.50 2.57 -6.96
CA THR A 66 -14.99 1.57 -7.91
C THR A 66 -15.06 0.20 -7.24
N GLN A 67 -14.03 -0.22 -6.52
CA GLN A 67 -14.06 -1.52 -5.82
C GLN A 67 -15.13 -1.54 -4.73
N TRP A 68 -15.24 -0.49 -3.93
CA TRP A 68 -16.27 -0.39 -2.90
C TRP A 68 -17.69 -0.42 -3.50
N SER A 69 -17.97 0.47 -4.45
CA SER A 69 -19.32 0.65 -4.96
C SER A 69 -19.73 -0.38 -6.00
N ALA A 70 -18.83 -0.93 -6.81
CA ALA A 70 -19.17 -1.92 -7.82
C ALA A 70 -19.07 -3.35 -7.28
N ASN A 71 -18.03 -3.64 -6.49
CA ASN A 71 -17.64 -5.00 -6.12
C ASN A 71 -17.82 -5.30 -4.62
N ASP A 72 -18.24 -4.32 -3.80
CA ASP A 72 -18.38 -4.47 -2.35
C ASP A 72 -17.04 -4.81 -1.64
N ILE A 73 -15.92 -4.36 -2.23
CA ILE A 73 -14.57 -4.61 -1.71
C ILE A 73 -13.98 -3.31 -1.15
N ASP A 74 -13.76 -3.27 0.16
CA ASP A 74 -12.88 -2.25 0.77
C ASP A 74 -11.41 -2.68 0.64
N VAL A 75 -10.75 -2.22 -0.41
CA VAL A 75 -9.33 -2.53 -0.67
C VAL A 75 -8.36 -2.03 0.41
N ARG A 76 -8.82 -1.18 1.34
CA ARG A 76 -8.02 -0.63 2.44
C ARG A 76 -8.18 -1.41 3.73
N ASN A 77 -9.32 -2.07 3.89
CA ASN A 77 -9.66 -2.92 5.03
C ASN A 77 -10.47 -4.12 4.53
N PRO A 78 -9.83 -5.05 3.79
CA PRO A 78 -10.52 -6.19 3.19
C PRO A 78 -11.07 -7.12 4.28
N GLU A 79 -12.33 -7.53 4.14
CA GLU A 79 -12.97 -8.48 5.06
C GLU A 79 -12.69 -9.94 4.69
N ASP A 80 -12.49 -10.21 3.39
CA ASP A 80 -12.29 -11.54 2.82
C ASP A 80 -10.87 -11.70 2.24
N ASP A 81 -10.39 -12.95 2.12
CA ASP A 81 -9.09 -13.32 1.56
C ASP A 81 -9.20 -14.09 0.23
N ASP A 82 -10.34 -13.99 -0.43
CA ASP A 82 -10.57 -14.62 -1.72
C ASP A 82 -9.68 -14.03 -2.84
N HIS A 83 -9.66 -14.71 -3.99
CA HIS A 83 -8.81 -14.33 -5.11
C HIS A 83 -9.17 -12.95 -5.69
N GLU A 84 -10.45 -12.59 -5.76
CA GLU A 84 -10.91 -11.29 -6.26
C GLU A 84 -10.47 -10.17 -5.32
N THR A 85 -10.72 -10.33 -4.02
CA THR A 85 -10.32 -9.37 -2.99
C THR A 85 -8.80 -9.18 -2.95
N THR A 86 -8.04 -10.28 -2.97
CA THR A 86 -6.57 -10.24 -3.00
C THR A 86 -6.05 -9.52 -4.26
N THR A 87 -6.68 -9.77 -5.41
CA THR A 87 -6.32 -9.10 -6.67
C THR A 87 -6.59 -7.60 -6.58
N ALA A 88 -7.72 -7.21 -6.00
CA ALA A 88 -8.11 -5.82 -5.85
C ALA A 88 -7.18 -5.06 -4.90
N VAL A 89 -6.85 -5.67 -3.76
CA VAL A 89 -5.88 -5.13 -2.77
C VAL A 89 -4.50 -4.97 -3.39
N THR A 90 -4.03 -5.97 -4.16
CA THR A 90 -2.75 -5.87 -4.88
C THR A 90 -2.75 -4.68 -5.83
N LYS A 91 -3.84 -4.48 -6.59
CA LYS A 91 -3.94 -3.36 -7.51
C LYS A 91 -3.99 -2.00 -6.80
N TYR A 92 -4.68 -1.93 -5.67
CA TYR A 92 -4.68 -0.75 -4.80
C TYR A 92 -3.26 -0.42 -4.33
N ALA A 93 -2.50 -1.41 -3.87
CA ALA A 93 -1.12 -1.22 -3.44
C ALA A 93 -0.21 -0.68 -4.56
N GLU A 94 -0.37 -1.15 -5.80
CA GLU A 94 0.34 -0.61 -6.97
C GLU A 94 0.04 0.88 -7.21
N LEU A 95 -1.24 1.27 -7.12
CA LEU A 95 -1.66 2.65 -7.30
C LEU A 95 -1.14 3.55 -6.17
N LEU A 96 -1.18 3.06 -4.93
CA LEU A 96 -0.68 3.77 -3.76
C LEU A 96 0.83 3.99 -3.85
N ALA A 97 1.59 2.99 -4.30
CA ALA A 97 3.01 3.11 -4.54
C ALA A 97 3.34 4.24 -5.54
N ASN A 98 2.55 4.38 -6.60
CA ASN A 98 2.74 5.47 -7.57
C ASN A 98 2.48 6.85 -6.94
N VAL A 99 1.45 6.97 -6.09
CA VAL A 99 1.22 8.19 -5.30
C VAL A 99 2.44 8.50 -4.44
N LYS A 100 2.92 7.54 -3.65
CA LYS A 100 4.10 7.70 -2.77
C LYS A 100 5.36 8.10 -3.51
N TYR A 101 5.60 7.53 -4.70
CA TYR A 101 6.71 7.91 -5.55
C TYR A 101 6.71 9.40 -5.93
N PHE A 102 5.54 9.95 -6.27
CA PHE A 102 5.41 11.37 -6.57
C PHE A 102 5.52 12.24 -5.32
N GLU A 103 5.02 11.78 -4.17
CA GLU A 103 5.22 12.47 -2.89
C GLU A 103 6.70 12.65 -2.58
N ASP A 104 7.48 11.57 -2.66
CA ASP A 104 8.92 11.60 -2.42
C ASP A 104 9.63 12.56 -3.38
N LYS A 105 9.27 12.53 -4.68
CA LYS A 105 9.85 13.46 -5.65
C LYS A 105 9.53 14.92 -5.35
N LEU A 106 8.29 15.22 -4.97
CA LEU A 106 7.87 16.58 -4.65
C LEU A 106 8.55 17.08 -3.37
N LEU A 107 8.64 16.24 -2.34
CA LEU A 107 9.29 16.56 -1.07
C LEU A 107 10.82 16.65 -1.19
N SER A 108 11.44 15.81 -2.03
CA SER A 108 12.90 15.85 -2.27
C SER A 108 13.37 17.14 -2.95
N LYS A 109 12.50 17.81 -3.73
CA LYS A 109 12.81 19.09 -4.37
C LYS A 109 12.60 20.31 -3.47
N GLU A 110 11.80 20.18 -2.42
CA GLU A 110 11.56 21.24 -1.42
C GLU A 110 12.47 21.20 -0.22
N GLN A 111 13.12 20.06 0.04
CA GLN A 111 14.36 20.15 0.79
C GLN A 111 15.24 21.08 -0.02
N PRO A 112 15.71 22.22 0.55
CA PRO A 112 16.71 23.00 -0.14
C PRO A 112 17.77 22.00 -0.58
N ASN A 113 18.20 22.08 -1.83
CA ASN A 113 19.55 21.68 -2.17
C ASN A 113 20.43 22.49 -1.21
N VAL A 114 20.64 21.96 -0.02
CA VAL A 114 21.91 22.04 0.63
C VAL A 114 22.77 21.28 -0.36
N GLU A 115 23.33 22.03 -1.32
CA GLU A 115 24.65 21.77 -1.86
C GLU A 115 25.61 21.76 -0.65
N THR A 116 25.45 20.78 0.23
CA THR A 116 26.57 20.21 0.91
C THR A 116 27.22 19.39 -0.19
N ASP A 117 28.43 19.80 -0.56
CA ASP A 117 29.44 19.04 -1.30
C ASP A 117 29.78 17.70 -0.59
N THR A 118 28.78 16.97 -0.12
CA THR A 118 28.87 15.61 0.39
C THR A 118 28.14 14.74 -0.60
N LYS A 119 28.93 14.06 -1.45
CA LYS A 119 28.47 12.93 -2.25
C LYS A 119 27.49 12.09 -1.42
N PRO A 120 26.29 11.75 -1.94
CA PRO A 120 25.33 10.95 -1.18
C PRO A 120 26.05 9.73 -0.64
N SER A 121 25.83 9.47 0.64
CA SER A 121 26.47 8.35 1.32
C SER A 121 26.20 7.08 0.53
N GLU A 122 27.16 6.15 0.47
CA GLU A 122 26.96 4.85 -0.18
C GLU A 122 25.72 4.13 0.38
N ALA A 123 25.33 4.41 1.63
CA ALA A 123 24.09 3.92 2.22
C ALA A 123 22.82 4.50 1.56
N GLU A 124 22.79 5.81 1.27
CA GLU A 124 21.64 6.48 0.65
C GLU A 124 21.46 6.04 -0.80
N LYS A 125 22.55 6.01 -1.58
CA LYS A 125 22.53 5.48 -2.95
C LYS A 125 22.00 4.05 -3.00
N ARG A 126 22.34 3.25 -1.99
CA ARG A 126 21.89 1.86 -1.89
C ARG A 126 20.40 1.78 -1.54
N LYS A 127 19.90 2.58 -0.58
CA LYS A 127 18.46 2.66 -0.28
C LYS A 127 17.67 3.02 -1.56
N ASP A 128 18.14 4.00 -2.32
CA ASP A 128 17.54 4.39 -3.59
C ASP A 128 17.58 3.29 -4.66
N LEU A 129 18.69 2.56 -4.75
CA LEU A 129 18.80 1.41 -5.65
C LEU A 129 17.80 0.32 -5.29
N ILE A 130 17.64 0.01 -4.00
CA ILE A 130 16.69 -1.00 -3.51
C ILE A 130 15.25 -0.59 -3.84
N ARG A 131 14.87 0.67 -3.60
CA ARG A 131 13.57 1.20 -4.03
C ARG A 131 13.36 1.03 -5.53
N LYS A 132 14.36 1.39 -6.34
CA LYS A 132 14.27 1.24 -7.80
C LYS A 132 14.04 -0.22 -8.19
N MET A 133 14.79 -1.17 -7.61
CA MET A 133 14.59 -2.61 -7.86
C MET A 133 13.17 -3.06 -7.51
N PHE A 134 12.63 -2.58 -6.39
CA PHE A 134 11.28 -2.92 -5.95
C PHE A 134 10.16 -2.33 -6.83
N TYR A 135 10.31 -1.10 -7.30
CA TYR A 135 9.25 -0.46 -8.10
C TYR A 135 9.39 -0.73 -9.61
N SER A 136 10.59 -1.05 -10.12
CA SER A 136 10.80 -1.32 -11.54
C SER A 136 10.31 -2.68 -12.00
N SER A 137 10.23 -3.66 -11.10
CA SER A 137 9.89 -5.05 -11.44
C SER A 137 8.84 -5.69 -10.52
N PRO A 138 7.59 -5.15 -10.41
CA PRO A 138 6.59 -5.65 -9.45
C PRO A 138 6.31 -7.16 -9.52
N ARG A 139 6.42 -7.76 -10.72
CA ARG A 139 6.25 -9.21 -10.94
C ARG A 139 7.45 -10.07 -10.49
N GLU A 140 8.64 -9.49 -10.41
CA GLU A 140 9.87 -10.16 -9.95
C GLU A 140 10.10 -9.95 -8.44
N ASN A 141 9.31 -9.08 -7.81
CA ASN A 141 9.43 -8.73 -6.40
C ASN A 141 8.49 -9.53 -5.50
N THR A 142 7.68 -10.43 -6.10
CA THR A 142 6.91 -11.41 -5.35
C THR A 142 7.86 -12.49 -4.85
N PHE A 143 8.39 -12.35 -3.65
CA PHE A 143 9.32 -13.31 -3.06
C PHE A 143 8.69 -14.70 -2.91
N LYS A 144 8.93 -15.59 -3.88
CA LYS A 144 8.50 -16.98 -3.80
C LYS A 144 9.56 -17.84 -3.13
N LEU A 145 9.11 -18.82 -2.36
CA LEU A 145 10.03 -19.75 -1.69
C LEU A 145 10.90 -20.47 -2.74
N GLY A 146 12.23 -20.39 -2.57
CA GLY A 146 13.22 -20.94 -3.50
C GLY A 146 13.63 -19.99 -4.63
N GLU A 147 13.08 -18.77 -4.69
CA GLU A 147 13.46 -17.78 -5.69
C GLU A 147 14.79 -17.11 -5.34
N LYS A 148 15.62 -16.87 -6.36
CA LYS A 148 16.91 -16.18 -6.22
C LYS A 148 16.88 -14.88 -7.01
N ASN A 149 17.01 -13.75 -6.34
CA ASN A 149 17.12 -12.45 -7.02
C ASN A 149 17.94 -11.43 -6.20
N ALA A 150 18.32 -10.33 -6.85
CA ALA A 150 19.16 -9.30 -6.24
C ALA A 150 18.46 -8.53 -5.11
N LEU A 151 17.13 -8.41 -5.19
CA LEU A 151 16.35 -7.72 -4.17
C LEU A 151 16.28 -8.52 -2.86
N VAL A 152 16.10 -9.85 -2.96
CA VAL A 152 16.17 -10.76 -1.80
C VAL A 152 17.54 -10.65 -1.12
N TYR A 153 18.62 -10.55 -1.90
CA TYR A 153 19.97 -10.38 -1.36
C TYR A 153 20.07 -9.10 -0.52
N GLU A 154 19.57 -7.97 -1.03
CA GLU A 154 19.58 -6.71 -0.28
C GLU A 154 18.65 -6.72 0.95
N VAL A 155 17.49 -7.40 0.87
CA VAL A 155 16.60 -7.57 2.03
C VAL A 155 17.27 -8.42 3.11
N GLN A 156 17.88 -9.55 2.73
CA GLN A 156 18.63 -10.38 3.67
C GLN A 156 19.73 -9.58 4.37
N ARG A 157 20.47 -8.72 3.64
CA ARG A 157 21.46 -7.82 4.23
C ARG A 157 20.85 -6.92 5.30
N ILE A 158 19.73 -6.27 5.00
CA ILE A 158 19.08 -5.33 5.94
C ILE A 158 18.57 -6.07 7.18
N LEU A 159 17.96 -7.24 7.01
CA LEU A 159 17.50 -8.07 8.13
C LEU A 159 18.68 -8.47 9.05
N ILE A 160 19.81 -8.87 8.46
CA ILE A 160 21.04 -9.17 9.20
C ILE A 160 21.57 -7.93 9.94
N GLU A 161 21.56 -6.76 9.29
CA GLU A 161 21.93 -5.48 9.92
C GLU A 161 21.01 -5.12 11.10
N LYS A 162 19.75 -5.55 11.07
CA LYS A 162 18.77 -5.36 12.15
C LYS A 162 18.81 -6.47 13.22
N GLY A 163 19.72 -7.46 13.09
CA GLY A 163 20.02 -8.44 14.13
C GLY A 163 19.56 -9.88 13.82
N ASP A 164 18.98 -10.14 12.65
CA ASP A 164 18.58 -11.49 12.27
C ASP A 164 19.79 -12.38 11.92
N THR A 165 19.69 -13.67 12.24
CA THR A 165 20.71 -14.66 11.88
C THR A 165 20.22 -15.53 10.74
N ILE A 166 20.36 -15.04 9.51
CA ILE A 166 19.97 -15.73 8.27
C ILE A 166 21.12 -15.77 7.26
N ARG A 167 21.01 -16.62 6.23
CA ARG A 167 21.98 -16.62 5.12
C ARG A 167 21.81 -15.37 4.26
N HIS A 168 22.94 -14.85 3.78
CA HIS A 168 23.01 -13.75 2.83
C HIS A 168 23.46 -14.29 1.45
N ASP A 169 22.55 -14.97 0.76
CA ASP A 169 22.82 -15.69 -0.48
C ASP A 169 21.90 -15.28 -1.64
N GLY A 170 20.96 -14.38 -1.38
CA GLY A 170 19.96 -13.89 -2.32
C GLY A 170 18.85 -14.88 -2.62
N LEU A 171 18.75 -15.99 -1.87
CA LEU A 171 17.75 -17.03 -2.07
C LEU A 171 16.67 -16.97 -0.99
N TYR A 172 15.41 -16.82 -1.40
CA TYR A 172 14.30 -16.67 -0.49
C TYR A 172 13.89 -18.02 0.13
N ARG A 173 14.40 -18.31 1.32
CA ARG A 173 14.15 -19.55 2.07
C ARG A 173 13.24 -19.30 3.27
N LEU A 174 12.84 -20.38 3.95
CA LEU A 174 12.00 -20.31 5.14
C LEU A 174 12.62 -19.45 6.26
N GLU A 175 13.96 -19.47 6.39
CA GLU A 175 14.67 -18.62 7.35
C GLU A 175 14.53 -17.12 7.03
N THR A 176 14.65 -16.73 5.75
CA THR A 176 14.43 -15.35 5.31
C THR A 176 12.97 -14.92 5.46
N GLN A 177 12.03 -15.79 5.10
CA GLN A 177 10.61 -15.52 5.29
C GLN A 177 10.25 -15.35 6.77
N THR A 178 10.79 -16.18 7.65
CA THR A 178 10.54 -16.09 9.10
C THR A 178 11.13 -14.80 9.67
N ALA A 179 12.35 -14.42 9.26
CA ALA A 179 12.95 -13.15 9.65
C ALA A 179 12.10 -11.95 9.19
N LEU A 180 11.61 -11.98 7.95
CA LEU A 180 10.75 -10.92 7.42
C LEU A 180 9.43 -10.82 8.20
N LYS A 181 8.79 -11.95 8.55
CA LYS A 181 7.59 -11.97 9.41
C LYS A 181 7.84 -11.35 10.78
N ASN A 182 8.94 -11.71 11.42
CA ASN A 182 9.30 -11.15 12.71
C ASN A 182 9.56 -9.64 12.62
N PHE A 183 10.20 -9.19 11.52
CA PHE A 183 10.39 -7.78 11.25
C PHE A 183 9.06 -7.04 11.08
N GLU A 184 8.14 -7.59 10.29
CA GLU A 184 6.79 -7.05 10.09
C GLU A 184 6.03 -6.94 11.41
N GLU A 185 6.02 -8.02 12.20
CA GLU A 185 5.37 -8.06 13.52
C GLU A 185 5.96 -7.00 14.46
N ASN A 186 7.29 -6.89 14.53
CA ASN A 186 7.97 -5.89 15.37
C ASN A 186 7.71 -4.43 14.93
N ASN A 187 7.29 -4.20 13.68
CA ASN A 187 6.98 -2.89 13.14
C ASN A 187 5.47 -2.62 13.01
N ASN A 188 4.61 -3.48 13.59
CA ASN A 188 3.15 -3.41 13.49
C ASN A 188 2.63 -3.46 12.04
N LEU A 189 3.27 -4.25 11.18
CA LEU A 189 2.83 -4.56 9.83
C LEU A 189 2.15 -5.93 9.79
N PHE A 190 1.51 -6.26 8.67
CA PHE A 190 0.87 -7.57 8.48
C PHE A 190 1.96 -8.66 8.31
N PRO A 191 2.10 -9.64 9.23
CA PRO A 191 3.25 -10.54 9.26
C PRO A 191 3.08 -11.75 8.33
N ASP A 192 2.91 -11.49 7.03
CA ASP A 192 2.73 -12.54 6.01
C ASP A 192 4.06 -13.02 5.40
N GLY A 193 5.17 -12.33 5.70
CA GLY A 193 6.49 -12.66 5.21
C GLY A 193 6.60 -12.46 3.72
N LYS A 194 6.02 -11.38 3.20
CA LYS A 194 6.17 -10.95 1.81
C LYS A 194 6.67 -9.51 1.80
N LEU A 195 7.60 -9.24 0.91
CA LEU A 195 8.04 -7.87 0.72
C LEU A 195 6.98 -7.09 -0.06
N ASP A 196 6.17 -6.31 0.65
CA ASP A 196 5.32 -5.27 0.08
C ASP A 196 5.96 -3.87 0.21
N ALA A 197 5.28 -2.85 -0.30
CA ALA A 197 5.78 -1.48 -0.27
C ALA A 197 5.93 -0.93 1.17
N LEU A 198 5.04 -1.32 2.10
CA LEU A 198 5.08 -0.87 3.49
C LEU A 198 6.24 -1.53 4.24
N THR A 199 6.40 -2.85 4.07
CA THR A 199 7.51 -3.63 4.62
C THR A 199 8.84 -3.10 4.06
N LEU A 200 8.92 -2.76 2.78
CA LEU A 200 10.12 -2.18 2.19
C LEU A 200 10.49 -0.83 2.83
N GLU A 201 9.57 0.12 2.91
CA GLU A 201 9.90 1.43 3.48
C GLU A 201 10.25 1.32 4.97
N ALA A 202 9.63 0.41 5.70
CA ALA A 202 10.02 0.11 7.08
C ALA A 202 11.43 -0.48 7.17
N LEU A 203 11.82 -1.38 6.25
CA LEU A 203 13.18 -1.94 6.20
C LEU A 203 14.22 -0.85 5.92
N LEU A 204 13.90 0.09 5.03
CA LEU A 204 14.79 1.17 4.59
C LEU A 204 14.83 2.37 5.54
N LYS A 205 14.00 2.39 6.59
CA LYS A 205 14.09 3.38 7.66
C LYS A 205 15.37 3.16 8.46
#